data_AF-A0A7X0PFC5-F1
#
_entry.id   AF-A0A7X0PFC5-F1
#
_cell.length_a   1.000
_cell.length_b   1.000
_cell.length_c   1.000
_cell.angle_alpha   90.00
_cell.angle_beta   90.00
_cell.angle_gamma   90.00
#
_symmetry.space_group_name_H-M   'P 1'
#
loop_
_entity.id
_entity.type
_entity.pdbx_description
1 polymer ?
#
loop_
_entity_poly.entity_id
_entity_poly.type
_entity_poly.pdbx_seq_one_letter_code
_entity_poly.pdbx_strand_id
1 'polypeptide(L)'
;MKKAQTSTQEAPLPAALRAAVDAAYTAFQRYEAPQSTLDVCLACCVDEATERELRRLPLRQLTARHFCEYNGSAKSSEQPADELLYFLPRMLELLALGEELHHSTELYLDRLGNCPADALSPKERAAVDAFALAFFREGLGHTGREPSPFDGANAFDILLMFHKGGVDVQPLLAHWLGDERPSAVLHYAEASYWDFWGKNAIQNAFAEDQPEFCEAMKAWMLDEGNRQRFAQKILALDTSAMGRPAHCTCGNCMGPKQIVEAVFDLVSG
;
A
#
# COMPACT_ATOMS: atom_id res chain seq x y z
N MET A 1 -17.99 -21.34 28.22
CA MET A 1 -18.64 -20.06 27.84
C MET A 1 -18.34 -19.83 26.37
N LYS A 2 -19.37 -19.90 25.52
CA LYS A 2 -19.27 -19.70 24.07
C LYS A 2 -19.03 -18.20 23.82
N LYS A 3 -17.88 -17.83 23.25
CA LYS A 3 -17.70 -16.48 22.71
C LYS A 3 -18.62 -16.36 21.51
N ALA A 4 -19.54 -15.41 21.59
CA ALA A 4 -20.42 -15.06 20.48
C ALA A 4 -19.54 -14.62 19.30
N GLN A 5 -19.76 -15.26 18.14
CA GLN A 5 -19.35 -14.73 16.86
C GLN A 5 -20.17 -13.47 16.62
N THR A 6 -19.59 -12.33 16.96
CA THR A 6 -20.11 -11.04 16.49
C THR A 6 -19.73 -10.97 15.02
N SER A 7 -20.70 -11.12 14.12
CA SER A 7 -20.48 -10.80 12.71
C SER A 7 -20.23 -9.29 12.63
N THR A 8 -18.97 -8.90 12.55
CA THR A 8 -18.60 -7.56 12.12
C THR A 8 -19.16 -7.39 10.72
N GLN A 9 -20.20 -6.56 10.56
CA GLN A 9 -20.63 -6.14 9.23
C GLN A 9 -19.47 -5.35 8.63
N GLU A 10 -18.73 -6.02 7.75
CA GLU A 10 -17.68 -5.44 6.92
C GLU A 10 -18.27 -4.22 6.21
N ALA A 11 -17.68 -3.03 6.43
CA ALA A 11 -18.10 -1.86 5.69
C ALA A 11 -17.88 -2.15 4.19
N PRO A 12 -18.88 -1.91 3.32
CA PRO A 12 -18.74 -2.24 1.92
C PRO A 12 -17.65 -1.38 1.27
N LEU A 13 -16.75 -2.00 0.51
CA LEU A 13 -15.73 -1.29 -0.26
C LEU A 13 -16.33 -0.13 -1.08
N PRO A 14 -15.65 1.03 -1.17
CA PRO A 14 -16.03 2.10 -2.08
C PRO A 14 -16.24 1.58 -3.51
N ALA A 15 -17.24 2.11 -4.21
CA ALA A 15 -17.66 1.55 -5.51
C ALA A 15 -16.54 1.48 -6.55
N ALA A 16 -15.66 2.49 -6.60
CA ALA A 16 -14.52 2.52 -7.51
C ALA A 16 -13.51 1.40 -7.19
N LEU A 17 -13.22 1.20 -5.90
CA LEU A 17 -12.30 0.17 -5.43
C LEU A 17 -12.89 -1.24 -5.62
N ARG A 18 -14.20 -1.41 -5.36
CA ARG A 18 -14.93 -2.65 -5.68
C ARG A 18 -14.82 -2.99 -7.17
N ALA A 19 -15.07 -2.02 -8.05
CA ALA A 19 -14.97 -2.23 -9.49
C ALA A 19 -13.55 -2.64 -9.93
N ALA A 20 -12.51 -2.05 -9.32
CA ALA A 20 -11.13 -2.42 -9.59
C ALA A 20 -10.79 -3.83 -9.12
N VAL A 21 -11.28 -4.24 -7.95
CA VAL A 21 -11.16 -5.63 -7.44
C VAL A 21 -11.84 -6.61 -8.39
N ASP A 22 -13.07 -6.33 -8.83
CA ASP A 22 -13.81 -7.21 -9.74
C ASP A 22 -13.12 -7.31 -11.12
N ALA A 23 -12.53 -6.21 -11.60
CA ALA A 23 -11.73 -6.20 -12.80
C ALA A 23 -10.46 -7.05 -12.66
N ALA A 24 -9.80 -7.02 -11.50
CA ALA A 24 -8.66 -7.89 -11.21
C ALA A 24 -9.09 -9.37 -11.25
N TYR A 25 -10.14 -9.77 -10.55
CA TYR A 25 -10.66 -11.15 -10.62
C TYR A 25 -10.95 -11.60 -12.06
N THR A 26 -11.53 -10.71 -12.88
CA THR A 26 -11.81 -10.99 -14.30
C THR A 26 -10.55 -11.10 -15.15
N ALA A 27 -9.50 -10.31 -14.85
CA ALA A 27 -8.24 -10.35 -15.58
C ALA A 27 -7.46 -11.63 -15.30
N PHE A 28 -7.45 -12.09 -14.04
CA PHE A 28 -6.69 -13.24 -13.56
C PHE A 28 -7.48 -14.56 -13.57
N GLN A 29 -8.73 -14.58 -14.04
CA GLN A 29 -9.61 -15.77 -14.01
C GLN A 29 -9.08 -17.02 -14.74
N ARG A 30 -8.05 -16.86 -15.59
CA ARG A 30 -7.45 -17.97 -16.36
C ARG A 30 -6.47 -18.82 -15.55
N TYR A 31 -5.95 -18.29 -14.44
CA TYR A 31 -5.01 -19.01 -13.60
C TYR A 31 -5.75 -20.01 -12.71
N GLU A 32 -5.20 -21.20 -12.60
CA GLU A 32 -5.77 -22.28 -11.79
C GLU A 32 -5.07 -22.36 -10.44
N ALA A 33 -5.74 -22.99 -9.47
CA ALA A 33 -5.15 -23.23 -8.16
C ALA A 33 -3.84 -24.05 -8.29
N PRO A 34 -2.78 -23.72 -7.53
CA PRO A 34 -1.51 -24.43 -7.62
C PRO A 34 -1.65 -25.92 -7.30
N GLN A 35 -1.13 -26.77 -8.19
CA GLN A 35 -1.22 -28.23 -8.05
C GLN A 35 -0.01 -28.84 -7.32
N SER A 36 1.16 -28.20 -7.45
CA SER A 36 2.40 -28.54 -6.74
C SER A 36 2.51 -27.81 -5.41
N THR A 37 3.49 -28.20 -4.60
CA THR A 37 3.89 -27.44 -3.40
C THR A 37 4.25 -26.01 -3.78
N LEU A 38 3.84 -25.05 -2.94
CA LEU A 38 4.10 -23.62 -3.16
C LEU A 38 5.58 -23.26 -2.99
N ASP A 39 6.02 -22.15 -3.60
CA ASP A 39 7.33 -21.53 -3.35
C ASP A 39 7.37 -20.81 -1.99
N VAL A 40 7.39 -21.64 -0.94
CA VAL A 40 7.46 -21.24 0.48
C VAL A 40 8.37 -22.19 1.26
N CYS A 41 9.01 -21.67 2.30
CA CYS A 41 9.78 -22.50 3.23
C CYS A 41 8.88 -23.26 4.22
N LEU A 42 8.68 -24.56 3.97
CA LEU A 42 7.98 -25.47 4.89
C LEU A 42 8.78 -25.86 6.14
N ALA A 43 10.07 -25.54 6.20
CA ALA A 43 10.93 -25.92 7.32
C ALA A 43 10.76 -25.00 8.54
N CYS A 44 10.43 -23.73 8.33
CA CYS A 44 10.34 -22.75 9.43
C CYS A 44 9.35 -21.59 9.23
N CYS A 45 8.86 -21.34 8.00
CA CYS A 45 8.04 -20.16 7.74
C CYS A 45 6.55 -20.47 7.66
N VAL A 46 6.18 -21.53 6.93
CA VAL A 46 4.79 -21.92 6.69
C VAL A 46 4.63 -23.37 7.10
N ASP A 47 3.58 -23.69 7.87
CA ASP A 47 3.30 -25.08 8.20
C ASP A 47 2.60 -25.80 7.02
N GLU A 48 2.70 -27.14 7.00
CA GLU A 48 2.10 -27.97 5.94
C GLU A 48 0.57 -27.83 5.85
N ALA A 49 -0.10 -27.43 6.93
CA ALA A 49 -1.55 -27.24 6.93
C ALA A 49 -1.92 -25.95 6.20
N THR A 50 -1.27 -24.82 6.50
CA THR A 50 -1.47 -23.54 5.80
C THR A 50 -1.11 -23.66 4.32
N GLU A 51 0.00 -24.30 3.98
CA GLU A 51 0.40 -24.52 2.58
C GLU A 51 -0.69 -25.28 1.81
N ARG A 52 -1.23 -26.34 2.42
CA ARG A 52 -2.30 -27.13 1.83
C ARG A 52 -3.61 -26.34 1.74
N GLU A 53 -3.90 -25.47 2.70
CA GLU A 53 -5.06 -24.57 2.66
C GLU A 53 -4.94 -23.57 1.51
N LEU A 54 -3.79 -22.91 1.35
CA LEU A 54 -3.50 -21.99 0.23
C LEU A 54 -3.77 -22.64 -1.14
N ARG A 55 -3.43 -23.92 -1.30
CA ARG A 55 -3.65 -24.64 -2.56
C ARG A 55 -5.06 -25.17 -2.78
N ARG A 56 -5.78 -25.50 -1.71
CA ARG A 56 -7.02 -26.29 -1.80
C ARG A 56 -8.29 -25.53 -1.47
N LEU A 57 -8.20 -24.48 -0.67
CA LEU A 57 -9.36 -23.65 -0.39
C LEU A 57 -9.74 -22.87 -1.65
N PRO A 58 -11.05 -22.64 -1.88
CA PRO A 58 -11.48 -21.68 -2.89
C PRO A 58 -10.79 -20.34 -2.67
N LEU A 59 -10.32 -19.69 -3.74
CA LEU A 59 -9.53 -18.46 -3.67
C LEU A 59 -10.13 -17.39 -2.73
N ARG A 60 -11.44 -17.18 -2.79
CA ARG A 60 -12.16 -16.22 -1.94
C ARG A 60 -12.25 -16.59 -0.45
N GLN A 61 -11.92 -17.81 -0.08
CA GLN A 61 -11.85 -18.26 1.32
C GLN A 61 -10.46 -18.07 1.93
N LEU A 62 -9.44 -17.76 1.13
CA LEU A 62 -8.13 -17.40 1.65
C LEU A 62 -8.21 -16.06 2.40
N THR A 63 -7.49 -15.96 3.50
CA THR A 63 -7.56 -14.84 4.46
C THR A 63 -6.22 -14.12 4.56
N ALA A 64 -6.22 -12.95 5.21
CA ALA A 64 -4.99 -12.19 5.50
C ALA A 64 -3.90 -13.05 6.14
N ARG A 65 -4.25 -13.92 7.11
CA ARG A 65 -3.30 -14.88 7.73
C ARG A 65 -2.56 -15.72 6.69
N HIS A 66 -3.28 -16.29 5.72
CA HIS A 66 -2.67 -17.14 4.70
C HIS A 66 -1.65 -16.36 3.88
N PHE A 67 -1.98 -15.13 3.50
CA PHE A 67 -1.08 -14.29 2.70
C PHE A 67 0.05 -13.67 3.51
N CYS A 68 -0.14 -13.41 4.80
CA CYS A 68 0.94 -12.98 5.69
C CYS A 68 2.01 -14.08 5.83
N GLU A 69 1.60 -15.32 6.05
CA GLU A 69 2.52 -16.47 6.05
C GLU A 69 3.17 -16.70 4.67
N TYR A 70 2.39 -16.63 3.60
CA TYR A 70 2.89 -16.76 2.23
C TYR A 70 3.92 -15.68 1.88
N ASN A 71 3.60 -14.40 2.02
CA ASN A 71 4.50 -13.30 1.68
C ASN A 71 5.73 -13.27 2.58
N GLY A 72 5.56 -13.59 3.87
CA GLY A 72 6.62 -13.57 4.88
C GLY A 72 7.56 -14.77 4.83
N SER A 73 7.28 -15.79 4.01
CA SER A 73 8.14 -16.96 3.93
C SER A 73 9.43 -16.70 3.18
N ALA A 74 10.50 -17.40 3.58
CA ALA A 74 11.65 -17.60 2.69
C ALA A 74 11.20 -18.28 1.40
N LYS A 75 11.68 -17.77 0.27
CA LYS A 75 11.18 -18.03 -1.08
C LYS A 75 12.29 -17.86 -2.12
N SER A 76 12.05 -18.31 -3.34
CA SER A 76 13.00 -18.15 -4.45
C SER A 76 13.14 -16.68 -4.85
N SER A 77 14.30 -16.29 -5.38
CA SER A 77 14.53 -14.89 -5.82
C SER A 77 13.65 -14.52 -7.01
N GLU A 78 13.48 -15.44 -7.96
CA GLU A 78 12.49 -15.33 -9.04
C GLU A 78 11.24 -16.11 -8.63
N GLN A 79 10.08 -15.48 -8.77
CA GLN A 79 8.80 -16.00 -8.27
C GLN A 79 8.03 -16.76 -9.36
N PRO A 80 7.45 -17.95 -9.06
CA PRO A 80 6.61 -18.66 -10.01
C PRO A 80 5.36 -17.84 -10.35
N ALA A 81 5.30 -17.32 -11.59
CA ALA A 81 4.25 -16.40 -12.02
C ALA A 81 2.84 -17.01 -11.86
N ASP A 82 2.60 -18.22 -12.36
CA ASP A 82 1.26 -18.82 -12.32
C ASP A 82 0.71 -18.95 -10.89
N GLU A 83 1.58 -19.28 -9.92
CA GLU A 83 1.22 -19.38 -8.51
C GLU A 83 0.78 -18.02 -7.96
N LEU A 84 1.61 -17.00 -8.13
CA LEU A 84 1.31 -15.66 -7.63
C LEU A 84 0.09 -15.06 -8.34
N LEU A 85 0.00 -15.21 -9.66
CA LEU A 85 -1.06 -14.58 -10.46
C LEU A 85 -2.44 -15.23 -10.22
N TYR A 86 -2.49 -16.49 -9.76
CA TYR A 86 -3.71 -17.06 -9.18
C TYR A 86 -4.12 -16.36 -7.88
N PHE A 87 -3.18 -16.06 -6.99
CA PHE A 87 -3.44 -15.45 -5.69
C PHE A 87 -3.72 -13.95 -5.75
N LEU A 88 -3.11 -13.26 -6.71
CA LEU A 88 -3.10 -11.79 -6.81
C LEU A 88 -4.48 -11.12 -6.67
N PRO A 89 -5.56 -11.52 -7.39
CA PRO A 89 -6.85 -10.83 -7.24
C PRO A 89 -7.43 -10.91 -5.82
N ARG A 90 -7.14 -11.99 -5.07
CA ARG A 90 -7.55 -12.09 -3.67
C ARG A 90 -6.68 -11.24 -2.75
N MET A 91 -5.38 -11.18 -3.00
CA MET A 91 -4.48 -10.27 -2.28
C MET A 91 -4.94 -8.82 -2.46
N LEU A 92 -5.22 -8.38 -3.70
CA LEU A 92 -5.72 -7.03 -3.98
C LEU A 92 -7.07 -6.75 -3.30
N GLU A 93 -7.98 -7.74 -3.24
CA GLU A 93 -9.24 -7.61 -2.51
C GLU A 93 -9.02 -7.41 -1.00
N LEU A 94 -8.13 -8.18 -0.39
CA LEU A 94 -7.81 -8.06 1.04
C LEU A 94 -7.11 -6.72 1.34
N LEU A 95 -6.20 -6.28 0.48
CA LEU A 95 -5.62 -4.94 0.57
C LEU A 95 -6.70 -3.86 0.57
N ALA A 96 -7.64 -3.93 -0.37
CA ALA A 96 -8.75 -2.97 -0.44
C ALA A 96 -9.60 -2.94 0.84
N LEU A 97 -9.68 -4.06 1.56
CA LEU A 97 -10.39 -4.18 2.85
C LEU A 97 -9.55 -3.66 4.03
N GLY A 98 -8.32 -3.22 3.80
CA GLY A 98 -7.39 -2.76 4.85
C GLY A 98 -6.73 -3.91 5.61
N GLU A 99 -6.66 -5.11 5.03
CA GLU A 99 -6.07 -6.28 5.70
C GLU A 99 -4.55 -6.32 5.53
N GLU A 100 -3.85 -6.70 6.61
CA GLU A 100 -2.40 -6.84 6.60
C GLU A 100 -1.94 -8.14 5.92
N LEU A 101 -1.17 -8.01 4.83
CA LEU A 101 -0.68 -9.17 4.06
C LEU A 101 0.79 -9.50 4.32
N HIS A 102 1.45 -8.76 5.20
CA HIS A 102 2.84 -8.94 5.63
C HIS A 102 3.08 -8.10 6.89
N HIS A 103 4.23 -8.27 7.53
CA HIS A 103 4.63 -7.43 8.68
C HIS A 103 5.13 -6.02 8.29
N SER A 104 5.32 -5.77 6.99
CA SER A 104 5.81 -4.51 6.44
C SER A 104 5.08 -4.23 5.13
N THR A 105 4.39 -3.09 5.07
CA THR A 105 3.49 -2.68 3.98
C THR A 105 4.16 -2.70 2.62
N GLU A 106 5.40 -2.23 2.55
CA GLU A 106 6.24 -2.14 1.36
C GLU A 106 6.42 -3.50 0.67
N LEU A 107 6.30 -4.59 1.42
CA LEU A 107 6.58 -5.94 0.95
C LEU A 107 5.32 -6.72 0.54
N TYR A 108 4.12 -6.12 0.62
CA TYR A 108 2.86 -6.82 0.33
C TYR A 108 2.78 -7.34 -1.10
N LEU A 109 3.41 -6.64 -2.05
CA LEU A 109 3.42 -6.97 -3.47
C LEU A 109 4.82 -7.31 -3.99
N ASP A 110 5.81 -7.48 -3.11
CA ASP A 110 7.21 -7.78 -3.51
C ASP A 110 7.32 -9.05 -4.37
N ARG A 111 6.49 -10.06 -4.11
CA ARG A 111 6.44 -11.26 -4.96
C ARG A 111 6.10 -10.93 -6.41
N LEU A 112 5.28 -9.89 -6.67
CA LEU A 112 4.86 -9.48 -8.00
C LEU A 112 5.99 -8.85 -8.80
N GLY A 113 6.81 -8.00 -8.18
CA GLY A 113 7.99 -7.45 -8.84
C GLY A 113 9.08 -8.48 -9.10
N ASN A 114 9.09 -9.58 -8.35
CA ASN A 114 10.03 -10.68 -8.50
C ASN A 114 9.57 -11.76 -9.50
N CYS A 115 8.43 -11.59 -10.16
CA CYS A 115 8.05 -12.40 -11.32
C CYS A 115 8.83 -11.96 -12.58
N PRO A 116 8.93 -12.82 -13.60
CA PRO A 116 9.46 -12.43 -14.91
C PRO A 116 8.76 -11.16 -15.45
N ALA A 117 9.51 -10.29 -16.12
CA ALA A 117 9.01 -8.98 -16.57
C ALA A 117 7.79 -9.08 -17.53
N ASP A 118 7.65 -10.20 -18.24
CA ASP A 118 6.57 -10.51 -19.17
C ASP A 118 5.47 -11.41 -18.55
N ALA A 119 5.51 -11.65 -17.24
CA ALA A 119 4.53 -12.50 -16.54
C ALA A 119 3.09 -11.98 -16.69
N LEU A 120 2.90 -10.65 -16.70
CA LEU A 120 1.58 -10.05 -16.86
C LEU A 120 1.32 -9.75 -18.34
N SER A 121 0.19 -10.24 -18.85
CA SER A 121 -0.35 -9.73 -20.10
C SER A 121 -0.72 -8.24 -19.98
N PRO A 122 -0.85 -7.50 -21.10
CA PRO A 122 -1.25 -6.09 -21.06
C PRO A 122 -2.58 -5.85 -20.33
N LYS A 123 -3.53 -6.79 -20.40
CA LYS A 123 -4.82 -6.72 -19.69
C LYS A 123 -4.64 -6.87 -18.18
N GLU A 124 -3.80 -7.81 -17.75
CA GLU A 124 -3.51 -8.06 -16.34
C GLU A 124 -2.74 -6.88 -15.73
N ARG A 125 -1.73 -6.34 -16.43
CA ARG A 125 -1.03 -5.12 -16.04
C ARG A 125 -2.00 -3.95 -15.86
N ALA A 126 -2.85 -3.69 -16.85
CA ALA A 126 -3.84 -2.62 -16.77
C ALA A 126 -4.81 -2.78 -15.59
N ALA A 127 -5.17 -4.02 -15.21
CA ALA A 127 -6.01 -4.27 -14.04
C ALA A 127 -5.29 -3.95 -12.72
N VAL A 128 -4.01 -4.31 -12.61
CA VAL A 128 -3.17 -3.97 -11.44
C VAL A 128 -2.97 -2.46 -11.33
N ASP A 129 -2.66 -1.78 -12.43
CA ASP A 129 -2.43 -0.32 -12.43
C ASP A 129 -3.72 0.44 -12.09
N ALA A 130 -4.86 0.00 -12.63
CA ALA A 130 -6.16 0.57 -12.31
C ALA A 130 -6.54 0.36 -10.83
N PHE A 131 -6.22 -0.83 -10.28
CA PHE A 131 -6.37 -1.08 -8.85
C PHE A 131 -5.46 -0.18 -8.02
N ALA A 132 -4.18 -0.06 -8.36
CA ALA A 132 -3.22 0.76 -7.62
C ALA A 132 -3.68 2.22 -7.54
N LEU A 133 -4.14 2.78 -8.67
CA LEU A 133 -4.70 4.12 -8.70
C LEU A 133 -5.98 4.22 -7.86
N ALA A 134 -6.93 3.29 -7.99
CA ALA A 134 -8.17 3.33 -7.20
C ALA A 134 -7.90 3.21 -5.69
N PHE A 135 -7.03 2.28 -5.29
CA PHE A 135 -6.62 2.07 -3.92
C PHE A 135 -5.97 3.33 -3.33
N PHE A 136 -5.00 3.91 -4.05
CA PHE A 136 -4.28 5.09 -3.58
C PHE A 136 -5.21 6.30 -3.44
N ARG A 137 -6.13 6.48 -4.39
CA ARG A 137 -7.17 7.52 -4.34
C ARG A 137 -8.09 7.38 -3.13
N GLU A 138 -8.56 6.18 -2.84
CA GLU A 138 -9.43 5.94 -1.68
C GLU A 138 -8.64 6.14 -0.38
N GLY A 139 -7.41 5.63 -0.28
CA GLY A 139 -6.56 5.79 0.90
C GLY A 139 -6.25 7.25 1.24
N LEU A 140 -5.89 8.06 0.24
CA LEU A 140 -5.70 9.51 0.41
C LEU A 140 -6.95 10.26 0.90
N GLY A 141 -8.13 9.67 0.76
CA GLY A 141 -9.41 10.23 1.21
C GLY A 141 -9.64 10.16 2.72
N HIS A 142 -8.82 9.42 3.48
CA HIS A 142 -9.06 9.12 4.89
C HIS A 142 -7.90 9.58 5.77
N THR A 143 -8.18 10.01 7.00
CA THR A 143 -7.18 10.55 7.95
C THR A 143 -7.09 9.76 9.27
N GLY A 144 -7.40 8.46 9.22
CA GLY A 144 -7.06 7.53 10.31
C GLY A 144 -8.09 7.39 11.45
N ARG A 145 -9.30 7.95 11.34
CA ARG A 145 -10.41 7.66 12.28
C ARG A 145 -11.44 6.67 11.75
N GLU A 146 -11.44 6.47 10.45
CA GLU A 146 -12.36 5.59 9.74
C GLU A 146 -11.53 4.46 9.12
N PRO A 147 -12.11 3.25 8.95
CA PRO A 147 -11.48 2.18 8.20
C PRO A 147 -11.01 2.71 6.84
N SER A 148 -9.75 2.48 6.51
CA SER A 148 -9.11 2.99 5.29
C SER A 148 -8.29 1.87 4.66
N PRO A 149 -8.19 1.80 3.32
CA PRO A 149 -7.30 0.86 2.66
C PRO A 149 -5.82 1.03 3.07
N PHE A 150 -5.40 2.22 3.52
CA PHE A 150 -4.03 2.41 4.03
C PHE A 150 -3.83 1.80 5.41
N ASP A 151 -4.90 1.61 6.20
CA ASP A 151 -4.86 1.09 7.58
C ASP A 151 -3.73 1.65 8.47
N GLY A 152 -3.50 2.96 8.39
CA GLY A 152 -2.45 3.63 9.16
C GLY A 152 -1.04 3.57 8.56
N ALA A 153 -0.85 2.87 7.44
CA ALA A 153 0.38 2.96 6.66
C ALA A 153 0.56 4.36 6.07
N ASN A 154 1.83 4.76 5.98
CA ASN A 154 2.24 6.01 5.37
C ASN A 154 2.09 5.93 3.84
N ALA A 155 1.64 7.02 3.22
CA ALA A 155 1.48 7.11 1.77
C ALA A 155 2.76 6.81 0.96
N PHE A 156 3.95 7.10 1.49
CA PHE A 156 5.22 6.74 0.83
C PHE A 156 5.47 5.22 0.85
N ASP A 157 5.11 4.53 1.94
CA ASP A 157 5.22 3.07 2.04
C ASP A 157 4.27 2.40 1.04
N ILE A 158 3.08 2.96 0.84
CA ILE A 158 2.11 2.49 -0.17
C ILE A 158 2.65 2.68 -1.59
N LEU A 159 3.26 3.84 -1.89
CA LEU A 159 3.90 4.06 -3.19
C LEU A 159 5.04 3.08 -3.42
N LEU A 160 5.86 2.82 -2.39
CA LEU A 160 6.95 1.86 -2.43
C LEU A 160 6.43 0.43 -2.62
N MET A 161 5.35 0.03 -1.93
CA MET A 161 4.68 -1.26 -2.10
C MET A 161 4.29 -1.49 -3.57
N PHE A 162 3.65 -0.50 -4.20
CA PHE A 162 3.27 -0.59 -5.61
C PHE A 162 4.49 -0.61 -6.54
N HIS A 163 5.50 0.22 -6.27
CA HIS A 163 6.74 0.19 -7.04
C HIS A 163 7.43 -1.18 -6.98
N LYS A 164 7.56 -1.77 -5.78
CA LYS A 164 8.10 -3.13 -5.61
C LYS A 164 7.21 -4.20 -6.26
N GLY A 165 5.92 -3.94 -6.44
CA GLY A 165 5.03 -4.77 -7.27
C GLY A 165 5.16 -4.53 -8.79
N GLY A 166 6.09 -3.69 -9.23
CA GLY A 166 6.31 -3.33 -10.63
C GLY A 166 5.26 -2.39 -11.21
N VAL A 167 4.52 -1.64 -10.39
CA VAL A 167 3.59 -0.59 -10.83
C VAL A 167 4.35 0.71 -11.04
N ASP A 168 4.08 1.39 -12.15
CA ASP A 168 4.54 2.77 -12.34
C ASP A 168 3.81 3.70 -11.36
N VAL A 169 4.56 4.37 -10.50
CA VAL A 169 4.03 5.27 -9.47
C VAL A 169 3.72 6.67 -10.01
N GLN A 170 4.14 7.03 -11.23
CA GLN A 170 3.92 8.37 -11.78
C GLN A 170 2.43 8.76 -11.87
N PRO A 171 1.50 7.88 -12.31
CA PRO A 171 0.07 8.19 -12.28
C PRO A 171 -0.49 8.42 -10.87
N LEU A 172 0.06 7.74 -9.86
CA LEU A 172 -0.37 7.89 -8.46
C LEU A 172 0.12 9.24 -7.91
N LEU A 173 1.37 9.60 -8.18
CA LEU A 173 1.95 10.91 -7.83
C LEU A 173 1.22 12.07 -8.53
N ALA A 174 0.90 11.92 -9.82
CA ALA A 174 0.14 12.90 -10.57
C ALA A 174 -1.28 13.07 -10.00
N HIS A 175 -1.92 11.98 -9.56
CA HIS A 175 -3.19 12.08 -8.86
C HIS A 175 -3.06 12.86 -7.56
N TRP A 176 -2.08 12.52 -6.72
CA TRP A 176 -1.88 13.17 -5.43
C TRP A 176 -1.65 14.68 -5.56
N LEU A 177 -0.84 15.08 -6.55
CA LEU A 177 -0.60 16.47 -6.86
C LEU A 177 -1.89 17.22 -7.25
N GLY A 178 -2.84 16.54 -7.89
CA GLY A 178 -4.14 17.08 -8.28
C GLY A 178 -5.23 16.96 -7.21
N ASP A 179 -5.01 16.23 -6.13
CA ASP A 179 -6.02 15.97 -5.10
C ASP A 179 -6.15 17.15 -4.14
N GLU A 180 -7.32 17.79 -4.12
CA GLU A 180 -7.60 18.99 -3.31
C GLU A 180 -8.25 18.65 -1.97
N ARG A 181 -8.45 17.36 -1.65
CA ARG A 181 -9.01 16.95 -0.36
C ARG A 181 -8.02 17.27 0.77
N PRO A 182 -8.48 17.82 1.92
CA PRO A 182 -7.61 18.08 3.07
C PRO A 182 -6.84 16.85 3.55
N SER A 183 -7.46 15.67 3.48
CA SER A 183 -6.84 14.39 3.83
C SER A 183 -5.60 14.08 2.99
N ALA A 184 -5.63 14.36 1.69
CA ALA A 184 -4.50 14.12 0.80
C ALA A 184 -3.32 15.06 1.11
N VAL A 185 -3.61 16.30 1.51
CA VAL A 185 -2.58 17.26 1.97
C VAL A 185 -1.96 16.80 3.30
N LEU A 186 -2.78 16.25 4.20
CA LEU A 186 -2.30 15.71 5.47
C LEU A 186 -1.39 14.51 5.27
N HIS A 187 -1.74 13.59 4.38
CA HIS A 187 -0.85 12.48 3.99
C HIS A 187 0.48 13.00 3.46
N TYR A 188 0.48 14.08 2.66
CA TYR A 188 1.73 14.64 2.12
C TYR A 188 2.60 15.20 3.23
N ALA A 189 2.00 15.94 4.16
CA ALA A 189 2.71 16.52 5.29
C ALA A 189 3.29 15.43 6.20
N GLU A 190 2.48 14.43 6.56
CA GLU A 190 2.92 13.33 7.42
C GLU A 190 4.03 12.50 6.77
N ALA A 191 3.82 12.02 5.55
CA ALA A 191 4.77 11.18 4.84
C ALA A 191 6.12 11.88 4.64
N SER A 192 6.08 13.11 4.11
CA SER A 192 7.31 13.83 3.76
C SER A 192 8.11 14.30 4.99
N TYR A 193 7.43 14.63 6.09
CA TYR A 193 8.08 15.04 7.32
C TYR A 193 8.96 13.92 7.88
N TRP A 194 8.41 12.71 7.98
CA TRP A 194 9.11 11.57 8.56
C TRP A 194 10.14 10.97 7.61
N ASP A 195 9.79 10.84 6.32
CA ASP A 195 10.57 9.98 5.42
C ASP A 195 11.38 10.71 4.36
N PHE A 196 11.34 12.05 4.30
CA PHE A 196 12.08 12.78 3.26
C PHE A 196 12.88 13.96 3.79
N TRP A 197 12.23 14.96 4.39
CA TRP A 197 12.83 16.28 4.59
C TRP A 197 14.06 16.30 5.51
N GLY A 198 14.18 15.35 6.44
CA GLY A 198 15.37 15.26 7.29
C GLY A 198 16.68 15.03 6.52
N LYS A 199 16.63 14.45 5.32
CA LYS A 199 17.81 14.11 4.50
C LYS A 199 17.68 14.47 3.02
N ASN A 200 16.54 15.02 2.58
CA ASN A 200 16.18 15.18 1.17
C ASN A 200 16.35 13.88 0.35
N ALA A 201 16.00 12.76 0.99
CA ALA A 201 16.09 11.41 0.45
C ALA A 201 15.09 10.53 1.22
N ILE A 202 14.54 9.52 0.53
CA ILE A 202 13.66 8.52 1.16
C ILE A 202 14.42 7.79 2.25
N GLN A 203 13.87 7.76 3.46
CA GLN A 203 14.51 7.15 4.63
C GLN A 203 13.99 5.75 4.97
N ASN A 204 13.00 5.26 4.22
CA ASN A 204 12.45 3.93 4.40
C ASN A 204 13.52 2.85 4.12
N ALA A 205 13.70 1.91 5.05
CA ALA A 205 14.73 0.87 4.97
C ALA A 205 14.50 -0.12 3.79
N PHE A 206 13.26 -0.28 3.33
CA PHE A 206 12.92 -1.14 2.19
C PHE A 206 13.09 -0.44 0.84
N ALA A 207 13.51 0.83 0.83
CA ALA A 207 13.81 1.59 -0.38
C ALA A 207 15.29 1.55 -0.79
N GLU A 208 16.18 1.00 0.06
CA GLU A 208 17.64 1.02 -0.17
C GLU A 208 18.05 0.34 -1.48
N ASP A 209 17.32 -0.70 -1.88
CA ASP A 209 17.51 -1.46 -3.13
C ASP A 209 16.64 -0.98 -4.28
N GLN A 210 15.93 0.16 -4.12
CA GLN A 210 15.02 0.75 -5.11
C GLN A 210 15.51 2.15 -5.57
N PRO A 211 16.63 2.24 -6.31
CA PRO A 211 17.20 3.53 -6.72
C PRO A 211 16.26 4.30 -7.66
N GLU A 212 15.53 3.61 -8.54
CA GLU A 212 14.59 4.23 -9.47
C GLU A 212 13.42 4.91 -8.74
N PHE A 213 12.88 4.25 -7.71
CA PHE A 213 11.88 4.84 -6.82
C PHE A 213 12.43 6.05 -6.07
N CYS A 214 13.61 5.92 -5.46
CA CYS A 214 14.21 6.99 -4.67
C CYS A 214 14.45 8.24 -5.51
N GLU A 215 14.97 8.08 -6.74
CA GLU A 215 15.18 9.20 -7.65
C GLU A 215 13.86 9.80 -8.15
N ALA A 216 12.86 8.97 -8.48
CA ALA A 216 11.53 9.45 -8.87
C ALA A 216 10.87 10.27 -7.76
N MET A 217 10.89 9.77 -6.52
CA MET A 217 10.34 10.47 -5.35
C MET A 217 11.10 11.76 -5.05
N LYS A 218 12.44 11.72 -5.09
CA LYS A 218 13.27 12.90 -4.87
C LYS A 218 13.03 13.98 -5.92
N ALA A 219 12.96 13.61 -7.19
CA ALA A 219 12.64 14.53 -8.27
C ALA A 219 11.25 15.14 -8.06
N TRP A 220 10.25 14.34 -7.70
CA TRP A 220 8.89 14.82 -7.45
C TRP A 220 8.78 15.75 -6.24
N MET A 221 9.47 15.43 -5.15
CA MET A 221 9.49 16.22 -3.90
C MET A 221 10.26 17.53 -4.02
N LEU A 222 11.32 17.57 -4.83
CA LEU A 222 12.16 18.75 -5.02
C LEU A 222 11.73 19.63 -6.20
N ASP A 223 10.81 19.16 -7.05
CA ASP A 223 10.23 19.97 -8.12
C ASP A 223 9.56 21.23 -7.55
N GLU A 224 9.95 22.39 -8.08
CA GLU A 224 9.49 23.69 -7.59
C GLU A 224 7.97 23.86 -7.75
N GLY A 225 7.41 23.39 -8.86
CA GLY A 225 5.98 23.47 -9.14
C GLY A 225 5.16 22.64 -8.16
N ASN A 226 5.61 21.41 -7.87
CA ASN A 226 4.97 20.53 -6.91
C ASN A 226 5.01 21.12 -5.50
N ARG A 227 6.18 21.61 -5.08
CA ARG A 227 6.37 22.26 -3.77
C ARG A 227 5.46 23.47 -3.61
N GLN A 228 5.42 24.37 -4.59
CA GLN A 228 4.54 25.53 -4.58
C GLN A 228 3.06 25.13 -4.48
N ARG A 229 2.65 24.08 -5.19
CA ARG A 229 1.27 23.59 -5.14
C ARG A 229 0.90 23.04 -3.77
N PHE A 230 1.76 22.23 -3.15
CA PHE A 230 1.50 21.74 -1.79
C PHE A 230 1.59 22.84 -0.73
N ALA A 231 2.49 23.83 -0.88
CA ALA A 231 2.53 25.00 0.00
C ALA A 231 1.20 25.76 0.00
N GLN A 232 0.62 25.98 -1.20
CA GLN A 232 -0.69 26.62 -1.33
C GLN A 232 -1.81 25.78 -0.70
N LYS A 233 -1.81 24.47 -0.92
CA LYS A 233 -2.78 23.55 -0.32
C LYS A 233 -2.69 23.54 1.21
N ILE A 234 -1.47 23.52 1.75
CA ILE A 234 -1.23 23.59 3.20
C ILE A 234 -1.76 24.90 3.78
N LEU A 235 -1.49 26.04 3.13
CA LEU A 235 -2.02 27.34 3.55
C LEU A 235 -3.56 27.38 3.56
N ALA A 236 -4.20 26.64 2.67
CA ALA A 236 -5.65 26.55 2.57
C ALA A 236 -6.28 25.58 3.60
N LEU A 237 -5.48 24.80 4.35
CA LEU A 237 -6.01 23.88 5.34
C LEU A 237 -6.62 24.61 6.54
N ASP A 238 -7.83 24.21 6.92
CA ASP A 238 -8.37 24.58 8.23
C ASP A 238 -7.70 23.74 9.33
N THR A 239 -6.70 24.35 9.98
CA THR A 239 -5.96 23.72 11.09
C THR A 239 -6.65 23.89 12.44
N SER A 240 -7.78 24.60 12.53
CA SER A 240 -8.44 24.92 13.80
C SER A 240 -9.01 23.68 14.51
N ALA A 241 -9.40 22.66 13.75
CA ALA A 241 -9.93 21.40 14.25
C ALA A 241 -8.85 20.32 14.51
N MET A 242 -7.58 20.59 14.22
CA MET A 242 -6.51 19.61 14.39
C MET A 242 -6.21 19.38 15.87
N GLY A 243 -6.23 18.11 16.28
CA GLY A 243 -6.05 17.70 17.67
C GLY A 243 -4.68 18.06 18.22
N ARG A 244 -4.60 18.16 19.56
CA ARG A 244 -3.30 18.25 20.25
C ARG A 244 -2.48 16.97 19.99
N PRO A 245 -1.13 17.06 20.08
CA PRO A 245 -0.28 15.88 20.00
C PRO A 245 -0.75 14.82 21.00
N ALA A 246 -0.74 13.55 20.62
CA ALA A 246 -0.94 12.47 21.58
C ALA A 246 0.15 12.56 22.65
N HIS A 247 -0.21 12.31 23.91
CA HIS A 247 0.76 12.33 25.00
C HIS A 247 1.79 11.21 24.78
N CYS A 248 3.06 11.57 24.58
CA CYS A 248 4.18 10.62 24.56
C CYS A 248 5.20 10.94 25.63
N THR A 249 5.73 9.88 26.21
CA THR A 249 6.83 9.90 27.18
C THR A 249 8.19 10.13 26.52
N CYS A 250 8.27 10.07 25.19
CA CYS A 250 9.49 10.18 24.38
C CYS A 250 9.94 11.62 24.09
N GLY A 251 9.13 12.64 24.41
CA GLY A 251 9.46 14.06 24.19
C GLY A 251 9.42 14.57 22.74
N ASN A 252 9.23 13.68 21.75
CA ASN A 252 9.28 13.99 20.31
C ASN A 252 7.93 13.92 19.58
N CYS A 253 6.80 13.90 20.29
CA CYS A 253 5.51 13.82 19.62
C CYS A 253 5.05 15.19 19.13
N MET A 254 5.23 15.39 17.83
CA MET A 254 4.56 16.46 17.11
C MET A 254 3.13 16.04 16.76
N GLY A 255 2.20 16.96 16.98
CA GLY A 255 0.82 16.78 16.54
C GLY A 255 0.66 17.10 15.05
N PRO A 256 -0.47 16.71 14.43
CA PRO A 256 -0.72 16.96 13.01
C PRO A 256 -0.53 18.42 12.59
N LYS A 257 -0.96 19.37 13.43
CA LYS A 257 -0.76 20.80 13.18
C LYS A 257 0.72 21.20 13.09
N GLN A 258 1.55 20.71 14.01
CA GLN A 258 2.98 21.02 14.04
C GLN A 258 3.72 20.41 12.85
N ILE A 259 3.31 19.21 12.42
CA ILE A 259 3.82 18.57 11.20
C ILE A 259 3.50 19.43 9.98
N VAL A 260 2.23 19.86 9.83
CA VAL A 260 1.80 20.71 8.71
C VAL A 260 2.56 22.04 8.69
N GLU A 261 2.72 22.70 9.84
CA GLU A 261 3.49 23.95 9.95
C GLU A 261 4.97 23.75 9.59
N ALA A 262 5.61 22.69 10.11
CA ALA A 262 7.01 22.39 9.79
C ALA A 262 7.20 22.08 8.30
N VAL A 263 6.30 21.30 7.70
CA VAL A 263 6.35 20.99 6.27
C VAL A 263 6.11 22.24 5.43
N PHE A 264 5.22 23.15 5.84
CA PHE A 264 5.01 24.41 5.13
C PHE A 264 6.32 25.20 4.97
N ASP A 265 7.09 25.33 6.05
CA ASP A 265 8.39 26.03 6.03
C ASP A 265 9.38 25.31 5.09
N LEU A 266 9.42 23.97 5.14
CA LEU A 266 10.31 23.15 4.31
C LEU A 266 9.95 23.24 2.82
N VAL A 267 8.66 23.24 2.45
CA VAL A 267 8.25 23.34 1.05
C VAL A 267 8.36 24.75 0.50
N SER A 268 8.33 25.77 1.35
CA SER A 268 8.36 27.19 0.95
C SER A 268 9.77 27.80 0.87
N GLY A 269 10.78 27.17 1.49
CA GLY A 269 12.17 27.65 1.53
C GLY A 269 13.03 27.19 0.37
#